data_AF-A0A960XFC2-F1
#
_entry.id   AF-A0A960XFC2-F1
#
_cell.length_a   1.000
_cell.length_b   1.000
_cell.length_c   1.000
_cell.angle_alpha   90.00
_cell.angle_beta   90.00
_cell.angle_gamma   90.00
#
_symmetry.space_group_name_H-M   'P 1'
#
loop_
_entity.id
_entity.type
_entity.pdbx_description
1 polymer ?
#
loop_
_entity_poly.entity_id
_entity_poly.type
_entity_poly.pdbx_seq_one_letter_code
_entity_poly.pdbx_strand_id
1 'polypeptide(L)'
;EVVQDLMSILTCMRPQKIYLHQPADKHDTHIAVMSAGLEAIRKTRDHHIPEKVIGCEVWRGLDWLDDWAKIPMDCSRHPELFDRLAAVFDSQITGGKRYDLAVQGRYRANATFFDSHSPDQAELVAWGIDLTPLVNDPDMSISQFIETHLKNFQSNVLHRLEKFL
;
A
#
# COMPACT_ATOMS: atom_id res chain seq x y z
N GLU A 1 -18.43 -14.23 8.27
CA GLU A 1 -19.20 -12.97 8.30
C GLU A 1 -18.50 -11.92 7.43
N VAL A 2 -17.39 -11.32 7.89
CA VAL A 2 -16.66 -10.26 7.14
C VAL A 2 -16.36 -10.58 5.66
N VAL A 3 -15.78 -11.74 5.35
CA VAL A 3 -15.48 -12.11 3.95
C VAL A 3 -16.74 -12.18 3.08
N GLN A 4 -17.85 -12.68 3.63
CA GLN A 4 -19.11 -12.81 2.90
C GLN A 4 -19.74 -11.43 2.62
N ASP A 5 -19.61 -10.49 3.56
CA ASP A 5 -20.08 -9.12 3.37
C ASP A 5 -19.25 -8.41 2.29
N LEU A 6 -17.92 -8.59 2.32
CA LEU A 6 -17.03 -8.07 1.29
C LEU A 6 -17.34 -8.66 -0.09
N MET A 7 -17.60 -9.97 -0.18
CA MET A 7 -18.02 -10.60 -1.44
C MET A 7 -19.31 -9.96 -1.97
N SER A 8 -20.29 -9.69 -1.11
CA SER A 8 -21.56 -9.07 -1.49
C SER A 8 -21.35 -7.65 -2.07
N ILE A 9 -20.48 -6.86 -1.44
CA ILE A 9 -20.11 -5.52 -1.93
C ILE A 9 -19.38 -5.63 -3.27
N LEU A 10 -18.41 -6.52 -3.40
CA LEU A 10 -17.59 -6.68 -4.61
C LEU A 10 -18.43 -7.10 -5.82
N THR A 11 -19.34 -8.05 -5.64
CA THR A 11 -20.25 -8.51 -6.70
C THR A 11 -21.19 -7.42 -7.19
N CYS A 12 -21.66 -6.55 -6.28
CA CYS A 12 -22.55 -5.44 -6.62
C CYS A 12 -21.80 -4.27 -7.28
N MET A 13 -20.62 -3.91 -6.75
CA MET A 13 -19.91 -2.69 -7.15
C MET A 13 -19.01 -2.89 -8.38
N ARG A 14 -18.49 -4.10 -8.60
CA ARG A 14 -17.56 -4.44 -9.70
C ARG A 14 -16.45 -3.40 -9.90
N PRO A 15 -15.67 -3.08 -8.84
CA PRO A 15 -14.73 -1.95 -8.88
C PRO A 15 -13.56 -2.22 -9.84
N GLN A 16 -13.19 -1.22 -10.65
CA GLN A 16 -12.00 -1.33 -11.51
C GLN A 16 -10.70 -1.37 -10.69
N LYS A 17 -10.62 -0.59 -9.60
CA LYS A 17 -9.45 -0.52 -8.73
C LYS A 17 -9.86 -0.76 -7.28
N ILE A 18 -9.04 -1.53 -6.56
CA ILE A 18 -9.22 -1.78 -5.13
C ILE A 18 -7.93 -1.39 -4.39
N TYR A 19 -8.10 -0.70 -3.27
CA TYR A 19 -7.02 -0.37 -2.35
C TYR A 19 -7.18 -1.22 -1.08
N LEU A 20 -6.14 -1.98 -0.73
CA LEU A 20 -6.02 -2.77 0.50
C LEU A 20 -4.84 -2.26 1.32
N HIS A 21 -4.64 -2.79 2.52
CA HIS A 21 -3.33 -2.67 3.18
C HIS A 21 -2.29 -3.56 2.47
N GLN A 22 -1.02 -3.24 2.66
CA GLN A 22 0.10 -4.01 2.12
C GLN A 22 0.50 -5.20 3.05
N PRO A 23 1.04 -6.32 2.50
CA PRO A 23 1.24 -7.58 3.24
C PRO A 23 2.43 -7.61 4.23
N ALA A 24 3.33 -6.63 4.20
CA ALA A 24 4.40 -6.40 5.16
C ALA A 24 4.07 -5.29 6.19
N ASP A 25 2.80 -4.91 6.37
CA ASP A 25 2.43 -3.89 7.34
C ASP A 25 2.82 -4.30 8.78
N LYS A 26 3.03 -3.32 9.67
CA LYS A 26 3.45 -3.59 11.06
C LYS A 26 2.26 -3.88 11.98
N HIS A 27 1.03 -3.63 11.54
CA HIS A 27 -0.15 -3.73 12.38
C HIS A 27 -1.00 -4.96 12.03
N ASP A 28 -1.21 -5.84 13.01
CA ASP A 28 -1.87 -7.15 12.79
C ASP A 28 -3.28 -7.01 12.18
N THR A 29 -4.05 -5.99 12.58
CA THR A 29 -5.38 -5.77 12.02
C THR A 29 -5.34 -5.35 10.54
N HIS A 30 -4.28 -4.68 10.08
CA HIS A 30 -4.12 -4.34 8.67
C HIS A 30 -3.86 -5.61 7.85
N ILE A 31 -3.06 -6.53 8.39
CA ILE A 31 -2.83 -7.85 7.77
C ILE A 31 -4.13 -8.64 7.72
N ALA A 32 -4.92 -8.66 8.81
CA ALA A 32 -6.21 -9.36 8.84
C ALA A 32 -7.21 -8.79 7.82
N VAL A 33 -7.33 -7.46 7.71
CA VAL A 33 -8.21 -6.80 6.74
C VAL A 33 -7.75 -7.04 5.31
N MET A 34 -6.44 -6.94 5.03
CA MET A 34 -5.88 -7.24 3.72
C MET A 34 -6.17 -8.69 3.32
N SER A 35 -5.96 -9.64 4.23
CA SER A 35 -6.21 -11.06 4.00
C SER A 35 -7.69 -11.33 3.68
N ALA A 36 -8.60 -10.80 4.48
CA ALA A 36 -10.04 -10.94 4.27
C ALA A 36 -10.50 -10.29 2.94
N GLY A 37 -9.96 -9.11 2.61
CA GLY A 37 -10.23 -8.43 1.35
C GLY A 37 -9.74 -9.24 0.14
N LEU A 38 -8.50 -9.74 0.19
CA LEU A 38 -7.95 -10.55 -0.88
C LEU A 38 -8.68 -11.88 -1.04
N GLU A 39 -9.07 -12.53 0.06
CA GLU A 39 -9.90 -13.74 0.04
C GLU A 39 -11.25 -13.48 -0.64
N ALA A 40 -11.93 -12.39 -0.27
CA ALA A 40 -13.20 -12.00 -0.88
C ALA A 40 -13.04 -11.75 -2.39
N ILE A 41 -12.00 -11.01 -2.80
CA ILE A 41 -11.70 -10.75 -4.22
C ILE A 41 -11.45 -12.07 -4.97
N ARG A 42 -10.66 -12.99 -4.40
CA ARG A 42 -10.39 -14.31 -4.98
C ARG A 42 -11.66 -15.15 -5.15
N LYS A 43 -12.57 -15.07 -4.18
CA LYS A 43 -13.86 -15.81 -4.19
C LYS A 43 -14.91 -15.23 -5.13
N THR A 44 -14.78 -13.99 -5.58
CA THR A 44 -15.73 -13.34 -6.52
C THR A 44 -15.19 -13.21 -7.94
N ARG A 45 -14.08 -13.87 -8.27
CA ARG A 45 -13.42 -13.75 -9.59
C ARG A 45 -14.28 -14.21 -10.77
N ASP A 46 -15.18 -15.14 -10.54
CA ASP A 46 -16.18 -15.60 -11.51
C ASP A 46 -17.23 -14.53 -11.86
N HIS A 47 -17.39 -13.52 -10.99
CA HIS A 47 -18.29 -12.38 -11.20
C HIS A 47 -17.56 -11.15 -11.75
N HIS A 48 -16.39 -10.84 -11.21
CA HIS A 48 -15.59 -9.67 -11.56
C HIS A 48 -14.13 -9.82 -11.12
N ILE A 49 -13.19 -9.45 -12.00
CA ILE A 49 -11.78 -9.33 -11.68
C ILE A 49 -11.39 -7.85 -11.79
N PRO A 50 -10.98 -7.19 -10.69
CA PRO A 50 -10.51 -5.80 -10.74
C PRO A 50 -9.30 -5.65 -11.66
N GLU A 51 -9.21 -4.53 -12.36
CA GLU A 51 -8.06 -4.19 -13.21
C GLU A 51 -6.78 -3.98 -12.39
N LYS A 52 -6.93 -3.48 -11.15
CA LYS A 52 -5.81 -3.25 -10.25
C LYS A 52 -6.20 -3.47 -8.78
N VAL A 53 -5.34 -4.17 -8.05
CA VAL A 53 -5.40 -4.21 -6.58
C VAL A 53 -4.08 -3.69 -6.01
N ILE A 54 -4.16 -2.66 -5.16
CA ILE A 54 -2.99 -1.93 -4.65
C ILE A 54 -2.94 -2.07 -3.13
N GLY A 55 -1.85 -2.61 -2.60
CA GLY A 55 -1.57 -2.64 -1.17
C GLY A 55 -0.91 -1.33 -0.75
N CYS A 56 -1.59 -0.53 0.06
CA CYS A 56 -1.15 0.80 0.49
C CYS A 56 -0.33 0.73 1.78
N GLU A 57 0.68 1.59 1.89
CA GLU A 57 1.44 1.76 3.13
C GLU A 57 0.63 2.48 4.23
N VAL A 58 0.82 2.07 5.49
CA VAL A 58 0.33 2.81 6.66
C VAL A 58 1.32 2.72 7.83
N TRP A 59 1.38 1.61 8.57
CA TRP A 59 2.27 1.50 9.75
C TRP A 59 3.69 1.07 9.39
N ARG A 60 3.87 0.43 8.23
CA ARG A 60 5.18 0.22 7.62
C ARG A 60 5.19 0.87 6.25
N GLY A 61 6.15 1.77 6.05
CA GLY A 61 6.40 2.36 4.73
C GLY A 61 6.92 1.33 3.74
N LEU A 62 6.78 1.63 2.45
CA LEU A 62 7.21 0.76 1.35
C LEU A 62 8.48 1.23 0.65
N ASP A 63 9.21 2.17 1.24
CA ASP A 63 10.48 2.69 0.71
C ASP A 63 11.53 1.60 0.44
N TRP A 64 11.50 0.50 1.22
CA TRP A 64 12.38 -0.66 1.08
C TRP A 64 12.11 -1.51 -0.18
N LEU A 65 10.97 -1.33 -0.87
CA LEU A 65 10.73 -2.01 -2.14
C LEU A 65 11.70 -1.48 -3.20
N ASP A 66 12.07 -2.32 -4.15
CA ASP A 66 12.73 -1.83 -5.36
C ASP A 66 11.82 -0.82 -6.09
N ASP A 67 12.39 0.19 -6.73
CA ASP A 67 11.61 1.28 -7.35
C ASP A 67 10.65 0.78 -8.43
N TRP A 68 11.00 -0.28 -9.17
CA TRP A 68 10.12 -0.89 -10.18
C TRP A 68 8.88 -1.58 -9.56
N ALA A 69 8.95 -1.94 -8.28
CA ALA A 69 7.85 -2.57 -7.55
C ALA A 69 6.97 -1.55 -6.80
N LYS A 70 7.40 -0.29 -6.70
CA LYS A 70 6.63 0.78 -6.08
C LYS A 70 5.56 1.30 -7.06
N ILE A 71 4.36 1.51 -6.54
CA ILE A 71 3.31 2.28 -7.20
C ILE A 71 3.26 3.68 -6.55
N PRO A 72 3.78 4.74 -7.20
CA PRO A 72 3.56 6.10 -6.74
C PRO A 72 2.09 6.49 -6.87
N MET A 73 1.53 7.05 -5.80
CA MET A 73 0.21 7.68 -5.82
C MET A 73 0.35 9.15 -5.44
N ASP A 74 0.21 10.03 -6.44
CA ASP A 74 0.24 11.47 -6.25
C ASP A 74 -1.00 11.96 -5.48
N CYS A 75 -0.76 12.46 -4.26
CA CYS A 75 -1.75 13.01 -3.34
C CYS A 75 -1.67 14.54 -3.25
N SER A 76 -0.91 15.21 -4.12
CA SER A 76 -0.62 16.64 -4.05
C SER A 76 -1.74 17.54 -4.57
N ARG A 77 -2.67 17.01 -5.37
CA ARG A 77 -3.67 17.83 -6.09
C ARG A 77 -4.57 18.68 -5.19
N HIS A 78 -4.93 18.18 -4.01
CA HIS A 78 -5.89 18.82 -3.10
C HIS A 78 -5.40 18.78 -1.63
N PRO A 79 -4.35 19.55 -1.28
CA PRO A 79 -3.73 19.47 0.05
C PRO A 79 -4.68 19.93 1.16
N GLU A 80 -5.50 20.96 0.91
CA GLU A 80 -6.51 21.42 1.87
C GLU A 80 -7.58 20.35 2.16
N LEU A 81 -7.95 19.56 1.14
CA LEU A 81 -8.90 18.46 1.32
C LEU A 81 -8.26 17.33 2.13
N PHE A 82 -6.99 17.03 1.87
CA PHE A 82 -6.22 16.06 2.65
C PHE A 82 -6.23 16.43 4.14
N ASP A 83 -5.89 17.68 4.46
CA ASP A 83 -5.82 18.18 5.84
C ASP A 83 -7.19 18.08 6.53
N ARG A 84 -8.24 18.50 5.82
CA ARG A 84 -9.61 18.46 6.34
C ARG A 84 -10.08 17.03 6.59
N LEU A 85 -9.76 16.08 5.70
CA LEU A 85 -10.12 14.67 5.88
C LEU A 85 -9.37 14.05 7.06
N ALA A 86 -8.08 14.36 7.23
CA ALA A 86 -7.32 13.91 8.39
C ALA A 86 -7.92 14.45 9.70
N ALA A 87 -8.30 15.74 9.73
CA ALA A 87 -8.87 16.41 10.89
C ALA A 87 -10.24 15.86 11.34
N VAL A 88 -10.99 15.14 10.48
CA VAL A 88 -12.25 14.48 10.87
C VAL A 88 -12.03 13.45 11.99
N PHE A 89 -10.86 12.82 12.05
CA PHE A 89 -10.52 11.81 13.05
C PHE A 89 -9.97 12.44 14.34
N ASP A 90 -10.72 13.39 14.93
CA ASP A 90 -10.29 14.18 16.08
C ASP A 90 -9.77 13.33 17.26
N SER A 91 -10.49 12.25 17.61
CA SER A 91 -10.07 11.36 18.70
C SER A 91 -8.74 10.66 18.45
N GLN A 92 -8.33 10.52 17.19
CA GLN A 92 -7.06 9.93 16.81
C GLN A 92 -5.92 10.95 16.86
N ILE A 93 -6.23 12.26 16.83
CA ILE A 93 -5.25 13.36 16.82
C ILE A 93 -5.04 13.92 18.24
N THR A 94 -6.13 14.18 18.96
CA THR A 94 -6.11 14.84 20.29
C THR A 94 -5.60 13.92 21.39
N GLY A 95 -5.63 12.59 21.18
CA GLY A 95 -5.10 11.58 22.09
C GLY A 95 -3.56 11.49 22.18
N GLY A 96 -2.83 12.48 21.66
CA GLY A 96 -1.36 12.56 21.74
C GLY A 96 -0.61 11.92 20.55
N LYS A 97 -1.32 11.44 19.53
CA LYS A 97 -0.72 10.94 18.28
C LYS A 97 -1.14 11.81 17.11
N ARG A 98 -0.26 12.70 16.65
CA ARG A 98 -0.49 13.58 15.49
C ARG A 98 -0.41 12.81 14.17
N TYR A 99 -1.35 11.89 13.93
CA TYR A 99 -1.41 11.09 12.71
C TYR A 99 -1.59 11.95 11.46
N ASP A 100 -2.30 13.06 11.59
CA ASP A 100 -2.42 14.10 10.57
C ASP A 100 -1.03 14.56 10.08
N LEU A 101 -0.14 14.94 11.01
CA LEU A 101 1.22 15.35 10.68
C LEU A 101 2.09 14.17 10.22
N ALA A 102 1.94 13.01 10.85
CA ALA A 102 2.77 11.84 10.55
C ALA A 102 2.55 11.31 9.13
N VAL A 103 1.29 11.22 8.69
CA VAL A 103 0.96 10.75 7.32
C VAL A 103 1.47 11.75 6.29
N GLN A 104 1.26 13.06 6.50
CA GLN A 104 1.82 14.06 5.59
C GLN A 104 3.34 14.06 5.57
N GLY A 105 3.98 13.94 6.72
CA GLY A 105 5.43 13.86 6.83
C GLY A 105 5.98 12.68 6.04
N ARG A 106 5.32 11.52 6.11
CA ARG A 106 5.65 10.36 5.27
C ARG A 106 5.49 10.67 3.79
N TYR A 107 4.36 11.26 3.38
CA TYR A 107 4.10 11.50 1.95
C TYR A 107 5.06 12.52 1.34
N ARG A 108 5.45 13.55 2.10
CA ARG A 108 6.50 14.50 1.68
C ARG A 108 7.86 13.82 1.60
N ALA A 109 8.22 13.02 2.61
CA ALA A 109 9.49 12.28 2.59
C ALA A 109 9.56 11.33 1.39
N ASN A 110 8.49 10.59 1.10
CA ASN A 110 8.40 9.72 -0.07
C ASN A 110 8.58 10.50 -1.37
N ALA A 111 7.92 11.66 -1.51
CA ALA A 111 8.03 12.48 -2.71
C ALA A 111 9.46 12.91 -2.99
N THR A 112 10.18 13.38 -1.96
CA THR A 112 11.53 13.93 -2.09
C THR A 112 12.64 12.87 -2.12
N PHE A 113 12.50 11.76 -1.39
CA PHE A 113 13.54 10.73 -1.32
C PHE A 113 13.42 9.65 -2.41
N PHE A 114 12.41 9.74 -3.30
CA PHE A 114 12.20 8.73 -4.34
C PHE A 114 13.31 8.67 -5.38
N ASP A 115 13.79 9.81 -5.86
CA ASP A 115 14.84 9.88 -6.90
C ASP A 115 15.89 10.93 -6.53
N SER A 116 17.11 10.48 -6.26
CA SER A 116 18.23 11.37 -5.89
C SER A 116 18.79 12.20 -7.06
N HIS A 117 18.35 11.93 -8.28
CA HIS A 117 18.91 12.54 -9.50
C HIS A 117 17.91 13.37 -10.30
N SER A 118 16.64 13.36 -9.91
CA SER A 118 15.58 14.10 -10.60
C SER A 118 14.84 15.04 -9.63
N PRO A 119 14.36 16.20 -10.08
CA PRO A 119 13.45 17.02 -9.28
C PRO A 119 12.13 16.29 -8.99
N ASP A 120 11.54 16.60 -7.83
CA ASP A 120 10.24 16.09 -7.41
C ASP A 120 9.16 16.36 -8.47
N GLN A 121 8.39 15.32 -8.81
CA GLN A 121 7.26 15.40 -9.74
C GLN A 121 5.90 15.58 -9.04
N ALA A 122 5.89 15.43 -7.71
CA ALA A 122 4.72 15.57 -6.84
C ALA A 122 5.19 16.03 -5.45
N GLU A 123 4.32 16.69 -4.68
CA GLU A 123 4.66 17.16 -3.32
C GLU A 123 4.30 16.15 -2.21
N LEU A 124 3.36 15.25 -2.50
CA LEU A 124 2.84 14.26 -1.58
C LEU A 124 2.69 12.95 -2.32
N VAL A 125 3.46 11.93 -1.94
CA VAL A 125 3.39 10.60 -2.56
C VAL A 125 3.09 9.54 -1.51
N ALA A 126 1.99 8.81 -1.71
CA ALA A 126 1.75 7.57 -0.99
C ALA A 126 2.30 6.39 -1.80
N TRP A 127 2.97 5.45 -1.13
CA TRP A 127 3.42 4.23 -1.79
C TRP A 127 2.36 3.13 -1.78
N GLY A 128 2.29 2.40 -2.89
CA GLY A 128 1.58 1.14 -3.00
C GLY A 128 2.46 0.03 -3.55
N ILE A 129 2.02 -1.21 -3.37
CA ILE A 129 2.54 -2.41 -4.03
C ILE A 129 1.43 -3.05 -4.86
N ASP A 130 1.77 -3.59 -6.04
CA ASP A 130 0.80 -4.27 -6.89
C ASP A 130 0.44 -5.66 -6.33
N LEU A 131 -0.80 -5.82 -5.86
CA LEU A 131 -1.34 -7.09 -5.39
C LEU A 131 -2.16 -7.83 -6.47
N THR A 132 -2.29 -7.26 -7.66
CA THR A 132 -3.00 -7.89 -8.80
C THR A 132 -2.47 -9.29 -9.13
N PRO A 133 -1.15 -9.60 -9.03
CA PRO A 133 -0.67 -10.97 -9.20
C PRO A 133 -1.32 -11.98 -8.25
N LEU A 134 -1.56 -11.59 -6.99
CA LEU A 134 -2.23 -12.44 -5.99
C LEU A 134 -3.72 -12.65 -6.31
N VAL A 135 -4.34 -11.78 -7.11
CA VAL A 135 -5.72 -11.97 -7.56
C VAL A 135 -5.77 -12.86 -8.80
N ASN A 136 -4.84 -12.65 -9.73
CA ASN A 136 -4.78 -13.41 -10.98
C ASN A 136 -4.42 -14.88 -10.74
N ASP A 137 -3.53 -15.14 -9.79
CA ASP A 137 -3.21 -16.46 -9.27
C ASP A 137 -3.77 -16.61 -7.83
N PRO A 138 -4.96 -17.22 -7.67
CA PRO A 138 -5.59 -17.36 -6.36
C PRO A 138 -4.86 -18.34 -5.44
N ASP A 139 -3.99 -19.20 -5.98
CA ASP A 139 -3.22 -20.19 -5.23
C ASP A 139 -1.84 -19.64 -4.80
N MET A 140 -1.42 -18.51 -5.37
CA MET A 140 -0.18 -17.83 -4.96
C MET A 140 -0.22 -17.46 -3.47
N SER A 141 0.81 -17.88 -2.74
CA SER A 141 0.97 -17.53 -1.34
C SER A 141 1.37 -16.07 -1.16
N ILE A 142 0.63 -15.36 -0.31
CA ILE A 142 0.94 -13.98 0.10
C ILE A 142 2.34 -13.91 0.73
N SER A 143 2.70 -14.90 1.54
CA SER A 143 4.00 -14.92 2.22
C SER A 143 5.15 -15.09 1.23
N GLN A 144 4.99 -15.96 0.22
CA GLN A 144 6.00 -16.16 -0.82
C GLN A 144 6.12 -14.92 -1.71
N PHE A 145 4.99 -14.29 -2.05
CA PHE A 145 4.95 -13.04 -2.80
C PHE A 145 5.79 -11.95 -2.11
N ILE A 146 5.57 -11.72 -0.82
CA ILE A 146 6.31 -10.68 -0.09
C ILE A 146 7.76 -11.09 0.22
N GLU A 147 8.02 -12.39 0.42
CA GLU A 147 9.38 -12.92 0.64
C GLU A 147 10.30 -12.63 -0.55
N THR A 148 9.80 -12.71 -1.79
CA THR A 148 10.59 -12.35 -2.98
C THR A 148 11.06 -10.89 -2.91
N HIS A 149 10.19 -9.95 -2.55
CA HIS A 149 10.58 -8.54 -2.40
C HIS A 149 11.59 -8.34 -1.26
N LEU A 150 11.45 -9.06 -0.14
CA LEU A 150 12.40 -8.98 0.98
C LEU A 150 13.78 -9.50 0.58
N LYS A 151 13.86 -10.61 -0.18
CA LYS A 151 15.11 -11.15 -0.71
C LYS A 151 15.76 -10.20 -1.71
N ASN A 152 14.98 -9.54 -2.56
CA ASN A 152 15.49 -8.53 -3.47
C ASN A 152 16.08 -7.34 -2.72
N PHE A 153 15.37 -6.80 -1.73
CA PHE A 153 15.87 -5.73 -0.88
C PHE A 153 17.18 -6.11 -0.19
N GLN A 154 17.23 -7.30 0.43
CA GLN A 154 18.44 -7.82 1.06
C GLN A 154 19.61 -7.88 0.06
N SER A 155 19.37 -8.48 -1.10
CA SER A 155 20.39 -8.63 -2.14
C SER A 155 20.87 -7.29 -2.68
N ASN A 156 19.95 -6.33 -2.88
CA ASN A 156 20.25 -4.98 -3.34
C ASN A 156 21.19 -4.24 -2.36
N VAL A 157 20.85 -4.28 -1.07
CA VAL A 157 21.64 -3.63 -0.01
C VAL A 157 23.04 -4.24 0.04
N LEU A 158 23.14 -5.58 0.10
CA LEU A 158 24.43 -6.26 0.18
C LEU A 158 25.30 -6.02 -1.06
N HIS A 159 24.73 -6.10 -2.26
CA HIS A 159 25.46 -5.85 -3.50
C HIS A 159 25.99 -4.41 -3.59
N ARG A 160 25.22 -3.42 -3.13
CA ARG A 160 25.69 -2.03 -3.06
C ARG A 160 26.86 -1.87 -2.08
N LEU A 161 26.83 -2.56 -0.94
CA LEU A 161 27.95 -2.54 0.01
C LEU A 161 29.21 -3.18 -0.61
N GLU A 162 29.09 -4.36 -1.22
CA GLU A 162 30.20 -5.05 -1.89
C GLU A 162 30.82 -4.23 -3.04
N LYS A 163 30.04 -3.36 -3.68
CA LYS A 163 30.55 -2.48 -4.74
C LYS A 163 31.49 -1.40 -4.23
N PHE A 164 31.35 -0.97 -2.98
CA PHE A 164 32.04 0.22 -2.44
C PHE A 164 32.90 -0.05 -1.20
N LEU A 165 32.84 -1.25 -0.62
CA LEU A 165 33.68 -1.73 0.48
C LEU A 165 34.64 -2.81 -0.02
#